data_AF-A0A4Q1AA79-F1
#
_entry.id   AF-A0A4Q1AA79-F1
#
_cell.length_a   1.000
_cell.length_b   1.000
_cell.length_c   1.000
_cell.angle_alpha   90.00
_cell.angle_beta   90.00
_cell.angle_gamma   90.00
#
_symmetry.space_group_name_H-M   'P 1'
#
loop_
_entity.id
_entity.type
_entity.pdbx_description
1 polymer ?
#
loop_
_entity_poly.entity_id
_entity_poly.type
_entity_poly.pdbx_seq_one_letter_code
_entity_poly.pdbx_strand_id
1 'polypeptide(L)'
;MIEYISEVSNEDNYRKYNHFLITENLNELLHKDYYLYNTKDFNKANLVEELYNKNFVNKYDNVEHKQIFDLYINNDKFKEKAQFIYSMIDYDKFKAFVENNDNITNPEEYTIIYNIVDSDGVKVTMYQLSLTDIAFVF
;
A
#
# COMPACT_ATOMS: atom_id res chain seq x y z
N MET A 1 -10.72 -9.08 -11.65
CA MET A 1 -10.47 -8.83 -10.21
C MET A 1 -9.81 -10.09 -9.70
N ILE A 2 -8.53 -9.99 -9.39
CA ILE A 2 -7.72 -11.03 -8.78
C ILE A 2 -8.01 -11.01 -7.28
N GLU A 3 -8.42 -12.16 -6.76
CA GLU A 3 -8.60 -12.38 -5.33
C GLU A 3 -7.43 -13.20 -4.81
N TYR A 4 -6.84 -12.78 -3.70
CA TYR A 4 -5.75 -13.50 -3.07
C TYR A 4 -5.90 -13.49 -1.55
N ILE A 5 -5.71 -14.66 -0.93
CA ILE A 5 -5.76 -14.85 0.52
C ILE A 5 -4.46 -15.50 0.99
N SER A 6 -3.82 -14.93 2.01
CA SER A 6 -2.65 -15.53 2.68
C SER A 6 -2.82 -15.51 4.19
N GLU A 7 -2.32 -16.55 4.85
CA GLU A 7 -2.24 -16.59 6.31
C GLU A 7 -1.22 -15.55 6.82
N VAL A 8 -1.63 -14.79 7.82
CA VAL A 8 -0.83 -13.79 8.54
C VAL A 8 -0.27 -14.40 9.81
N SER A 9 -1.14 -15.03 10.58
CA SER A 9 -0.80 -15.66 11.85
C SER A 9 -1.74 -16.80 12.18
N ASN A 10 -1.27 -17.71 13.02
CA ASN A 10 -2.01 -18.84 13.56
C ASN A 10 -1.52 -19.08 14.99
N GLU A 11 -2.22 -18.45 15.94
CA GLU A 11 -1.84 -18.41 17.36
C GLU A 11 -3.06 -18.75 18.20
N ASP A 12 -2.92 -19.59 19.22
CA ASP A 12 -3.99 -19.91 20.18
C ASP A 12 -5.33 -20.31 19.55
N ASN A 13 -5.29 -21.10 18.47
CA ASN A 13 -6.43 -21.52 17.63
C ASN A 13 -7.17 -20.40 16.89
N TYR A 14 -6.61 -19.19 16.87
CA TYR A 14 -7.13 -18.05 16.12
C TYR A 14 -6.21 -17.75 14.93
N ARG A 15 -6.80 -17.70 13.73
CA ARG A 15 -6.05 -17.42 12.50
C ARG A 15 -6.44 -16.08 11.93
N LYS A 16 -5.45 -15.36 11.41
CA LYS A 16 -5.65 -14.12 10.66
C LYS A 16 -5.17 -14.32 9.24
N TYR A 17 -5.87 -13.74 8.29
CA TYR A 17 -5.55 -13.80 6.88
C TYR A 17 -5.56 -12.41 6.29
N ASN A 18 -4.62 -12.15 5.39
CA ASN A 18 -4.73 -11.08 4.44
C ASN A 18 -5.74 -11.49 3.37
N HIS A 19 -6.58 -10.56 2.96
CA HIS A 19 -7.50 -10.75 1.85
C HIS A 19 -7.43 -9.56 0.91
N PHE A 20 -6.89 -9.79 -0.28
CA PHE A 20 -6.70 -8.78 -1.30
C PHE A 20 -7.69 -9.00 -2.44
N LEU A 21 -8.31 -7.92 -2.90
CA LEU A 21 -9.08 -7.85 -4.13
C LEU A 21 -8.44 -6.78 -5.00
N ILE A 22 -7.84 -7.18 -6.12
CA ILE A 22 -7.02 -6.31 -6.96
C ILE A 22 -7.55 -6.35 -8.39
N THR A 23 -7.67 -5.19 -9.03
CA THR A 23 -7.94 -5.11 -10.47
C THR A 23 -6.83 -5.72 -11.31
N GLU A 24 -7.17 -6.28 -12.48
CA GLU A 24 -6.17 -6.88 -13.39
C GLU A 24 -5.10 -5.85 -13.79
N ASN A 25 -5.50 -4.61 -14.07
CA ASN A 25 -4.61 -3.54 -14.51
C ASN A 25 -3.59 -3.16 -13.44
N LEU A 26 -3.96 -3.20 -12.15
CA LEU A 26 -3.04 -2.89 -11.06
C LEU A 26 -2.04 -4.02 -10.78
N ASN A 27 -2.40 -5.28 -11.09
CA ASN A 27 -1.57 -6.45 -10.78
C ASN A 27 -0.16 -6.37 -11.39
N GLU A 28 -0.04 -5.80 -12.59
CA GLU A 28 1.25 -5.65 -13.25
C GLU A 28 2.20 -4.73 -12.45
N LEU A 29 1.67 -3.77 -11.71
CA LEU A 29 2.41 -2.78 -10.92
C LEU A 29 2.83 -3.29 -9.53
N LEU A 30 2.34 -4.46 -9.11
CA LEU A 30 2.62 -4.99 -7.78
C LEU A 30 4.01 -5.60 -7.66
N HIS A 31 4.58 -5.56 -6.46
CA HIS A 31 5.66 -6.45 -6.07
C HIS A 31 5.22 -7.91 -6.16
N LYS A 32 6.12 -8.82 -6.57
CA LYS A 32 5.76 -10.26 -6.75
C LYS A 32 5.33 -10.96 -5.46
N ASP A 33 5.73 -10.42 -4.33
CA ASP A 33 5.56 -10.95 -2.98
C ASP A 33 4.77 -9.96 -2.10
N TYR A 34 3.89 -9.15 -2.72
CA TYR A 34 3.00 -8.22 -2.02
C TYR A 34 2.16 -8.91 -0.92
N TYR A 35 1.81 -10.18 -1.13
CA TYR A 35 0.97 -10.96 -0.24
C TYR A 35 1.63 -11.32 1.10
N LEU A 36 2.95 -11.10 1.22
CA LEU A 36 3.69 -11.26 2.47
C LEU A 36 3.49 -10.10 3.44
N TYR A 37 2.81 -9.02 3.04
CA TYR A 37 2.50 -7.89 3.93
C TYR A 37 1.90 -8.38 5.27
N ASN A 38 2.32 -7.79 6.39
CA ASN A 38 1.95 -8.18 7.76
C ASN A 38 2.27 -9.63 8.19
N THR A 39 2.84 -10.48 7.33
CA THR A 39 3.28 -11.83 7.73
C THR A 39 4.65 -11.78 8.41
N LYS A 40 5.02 -12.87 9.10
CA LYS A 40 6.38 -13.05 9.65
C LYS A 40 7.49 -13.03 8.59
N ASP A 41 7.13 -13.32 7.33
CA ASP A 41 8.07 -13.39 6.20
C ASP A 41 8.16 -12.04 5.47
N PHE A 42 7.46 -11.00 5.97
CA PHE A 42 7.56 -9.65 5.43
C PHE A 42 8.97 -9.09 5.58
N ASN A 43 9.58 -8.71 4.47
CA ASN A 43 10.99 -8.30 4.41
C ASN A 43 11.20 -6.88 3.83
N LYS A 44 10.14 -6.11 3.59
CA LYS A 44 10.21 -4.78 2.97
C LYS A 44 10.19 -3.61 3.96
N ALA A 45 10.33 -3.86 5.26
CA ALA A 45 10.28 -2.80 6.29
C ALA A 45 11.24 -1.64 5.98
N ASN A 46 12.49 -1.94 5.62
CA ASN A 46 13.49 -0.93 5.26
C ASN A 46 13.11 -0.18 3.98
N LEU A 47 12.63 -0.89 2.96
CA LEU A 47 12.23 -0.30 1.67
C LEU A 47 11.08 0.70 1.85
N VAL A 48 10.03 0.32 2.58
CA VAL A 48 8.87 1.21 2.75
C VAL A 48 9.20 2.43 3.61
N GLU A 49 10.14 2.32 4.55
CA GLU A 49 10.64 3.45 5.31
C GLU A 49 11.52 4.37 4.45
N GLU A 50 12.41 3.82 3.63
CA GLU A 50 13.23 4.59 2.70
C GLU A 50 12.37 5.40 1.72
N LEU A 51 11.37 4.76 1.11
CA LEU A 51 10.44 5.43 0.18
C LEU A 51 9.62 6.52 0.87
N TYR A 52 9.13 6.28 2.09
CA TYR A 52 8.43 7.29 2.86
C TYR A 52 9.31 8.50 3.18
N ASN A 53 10.54 8.25 3.61
CA ASN A 53 11.49 9.33 3.90
C ASN A 53 11.83 10.11 2.63
N LYS A 54 12.06 9.43 1.50
CA LYS A 54 12.35 10.05 0.21
C LYS A 54 11.20 10.95 -0.28
N ASN A 55 9.96 10.46 -0.24
CA ASN A 55 8.83 11.16 -0.85
C ASN A 55 8.18 12.21 0.05
N PHE A 56 8.37 12.10 1.37
CA PHE A 56 7.79 13.01 2.35
C PHE A 56 8.85 13.65 3.25
N VAL A 57 9.42 12.90 4.19
CA VAL A 57 10.22 13.48 5.29
C VAL A 57 11.36 14.37 4.80
N ASN A 58 12.10 13.91 3.79
CA ASN A 58 13.28 14.61 3.28
C ASN A 58 12.96 15.61 2.17
N LYS A 59 11.72 15.62 1.67
CA LYS A 59 11.28 16.48 0.55
C LYS A 59 10.83 17.87 1.03
N TYR A 60 10.41 17.97 2.29
CA TYR A 60 9.78 19.17 2.83
C TYR A 60 10.57 19.71 4.02
N ASP A 61 10.66 21.04 4.11
CA ASP A 61 11.16 21.73 5.30
C ASP A 61 10.07 21.84 6.38
N ASN A 62 10.41 21.54 7.64
CA ASN A 62 9.43 21.46 8.73
C ASN A 62 8.93 22.82 9.25
N VAL A 63 9.63 23.92 8.92
CA VAL A 63 9.21 25.28 9.26
C VAL A 63 8.39 25.86 8.11
N GLU A 64 8.92 25.81 6.89
CA GLU A 64 8.28 26.38 5.71
C GLU A 64 7.03 25.60 5.28
N HIS A 65 7.03 24.27 5.44
CA HIS A 65 5.95 23.38 5.01
C HIS A 65 5.22 22.73 6.17
N LYS A 66 5.04 23.45 7.28
CA LYS A 66 4.39 22.94 8.50
C LYS A 66 3.05 22.21 8.23
N GLN A 67 2.22 22.73 7.32
CA GLN A 67 0.94 22.09 6.98
C GLN A 67 1.10 20.69 6.39
N ILE A 68 2.13 20.46 5.58
CA ILE A 68 2.45 19.12 5.03
C ILE A 68 2.86 18.18 6.17
N PHE A 69 3.63 18.70 7.13
CA PHE A 69 4.00 17.92 8.31
C PHE A 69 2.78 17.54 9.15
N ASP A 70 1.91 18.50 9.44
CA ASP A 70 0.73 18.27 10.28
C ASP A 70 -0.29 17.32 9.62
N LEU A 71 -0.50 17.44 8.30
CA LEU A 71 -1.47 16.60 7.58
C LEU A 71 -0.94 15.19 7.30
N TYR A 72 0.35 15.06 7.01
CA TYR A 72 0.92 13.84 6.43
C TYR A 72 2.06 13.25 7.26
N ILE A 73 3.12 14.02 7.55
CA ILE A 73 4.36 13.45 8.12
C ILE A 73 4.20 13.05 9.59
N ASN A 74 3.51 13.87 10.38
CA ASN A 74 3.22 13.64 11.80
C ASN A 74 1.93 12.85 12.02
N ASN A 75 1.30 12.37 10.94
CA ASN A 75 0.05 11.64 10.98
C ASN A 75 0.33 10.14 10.79
N ASP A 76 0.34 9.39 11.89
CA ASP A 76 0.65 7.96 11.89
C ASP A 76 -0.27 7.17 10.95
N LYS A 77 -1.55 7.49 10.89
CA LYS A 77 -2.50 6.81 9.97
C LYS A 77 -2.15 7.04 8.51
N PHE A 78 -1.69 8.24 8.16
CA PHE A 78 -1.22 8.53 6.82
C PHE A 78 0.08 7.78 6.53
N LYS A 79 1.02 7.79 7.47
CA LYS A 79 2.29 7.05 7.36
C LYS A 79 2.04 5.55 7.14
N GLU A 80 1.16 4.93 7.93
CA GLU A 80 0.76 3.54 7.78
C GLU A 80 0.16 3.26 6.40
N LYS A 81 -0.76 4.12 5.93
CA LYS A 81 -1.36 4.01 4.57
C LYS A 81 -0.29 4.10 3.48
N ALA A 82 0.63 5.05 3.57
CA ALA A 82 1.69 5.24 2.59
C ALA A 82 2.66 4.06 2.58
N GLN A 83 3.08 3.57 3.75
CA GLN A 83 3.94 2.40 3.88
C GLN A 83 3.26 1.12 3.38
N PHE A 84 1.94 0.98 3.59
CA PHE A 84 1.17 -0.08 2.95
C PHE A 84 1.28 0.01 1.43
N ILE A 85 1.02 1.18 0.81
CA ILE A 85 1.14 1.34 -0.64
C ILE A 85 2.53 0.96 -1.14
N TYR A 86 3.60 1.42 -0.49
CA TYR A 86 4.98 1.06 -0.86
C TYR A 86 5.29 -0.42 -0.69
N SER A 87 4.62 -1.11 0.24
CA SER A 87 4.79 -2.56 0.41
C SER A 87 4.15 -3.36 -0.74
N MET A 88 3.16 -2.76 -1.41
CA MET A 88 2.36 -3.38 -2.45
C MET A 88 2.87 -3.05 -3.85
N ILE A 89 3.19 -1.78 -4.10
CA ILE A 89 3.51 -1.24 -5.43
C ILE A 89 5.02 -1.25 -5.66
N ASP A 90 5.43 -1.87 -6.75
CA ASP A 90 6.83 -1.88 -7.17
C ASP A 90 7.19 -0.53 -7.80
N TYR A 91 8.15 0.19 -7.19
CA TYR A 91 8.52 1.53 -7.60
C TYR A 91 8.98 1.63 -9.06
N ASP A 92 9.81 0.68 -9.52
CA ASP A 92 10.37 0.74 -10.87
C ASP A 92 9.28 0.48 -11.91
N LYS A 93 8.36 -0.45 -11.61
CA LYS A 93 7.19 -0.70 -12.47
C LYS A 93 6.24 0.49 -12.49
N PHE A 94 5.95 1.08 -11.34
CA PHE A 94 5.08 2.24 -11.25
C PHE A 94 5.66 3.44 -12.01
N LYS A 95 6.96 3.69 -11.86
CA LYS A 95 7.67 4.73 -12.61
C LYS A 95 7.56 4.51 -14.13
N ALA A 96 7.88 3.30 -14.61
CA ALA A 96 7.76 2.97 -16.02
C ALA A 96 6.31 3.10 -16.53
N PHE A 97 5.33 2.74 -15.70
CA PHE A 97 3.92 2.91 -16.02
C PHE A 97 3.54 4.39 -16.20
N VAL A 98 3.95 5.27 -15.28
CA VAL A 98 3.68 6.71 -15.37
C VAL A 98 4.38 7.34 -16.59
N GLU A 99 5.63 6.95 -16.88
CA GLU A 99 6.37 7.44 -18.05
C GLU A 99 5.74 7.06 -19.40
N ASN A 100 4.97 5.97 -19.44
CA ASN A 100 4.28 5.52 -20.65
C ASN A 100 2.81 5.96 -20.72
N ASN A 101 2.28 6.61 -19.68
CA ASN A 101 0.87 6.98 -19.56
C ASN A 101 0.73 8.41 -19.00
N ASP A 102 1.01 9.40 -19.84
CA ASP A 102 0.99 10.82 -19.46
C ASP A 102 -0.33 11.30 -18.86
N ASN A 103 -1.46 10.70 -19.26
CA ASN A 103 -2.78 11.01 -18.73
C ASN A 103 -3.58 9.73 -18.50
N ILE A 104 -3.97 9.49 -17.25
CA ILE A 104 -4.78 8.34 -16.88
C ILE A 104 -6.18 8.84 -16.59
N THR A 105 -7.13 8.49 -17.46
CA THR A 105 -8.51 8.99 -17.36
C THR A 105 -9.39 8.18 -16.42
N ASN A 106 -9.02 6.93 -16.14
CA ASN A 106 -9.84 5.96 -15.39
C ASN A 106 -9.06 5.35 -14.21
N PRO A 107 -8.67 6.13 -13.18
CA PRO A 107 -7.90 5.63 -12.03
C PRO A 107 -8.61 4.53 -11.22
N GLU A 108 -9.93 4.43 -11.33
CA GLU A 108 -10.78 3.39 -10.72
C GLU A 108 -10.57 2.00 -11.34
N GLU A 109 -9.99 1.91 -12.53
CA GLU A 109 -9.60 0.64 -13.13
C GLU A 109 -8.35 0.03 -12.49
N TYR A 110 -7.67 0.78 -11.62
CA TYR A 110 -6.45 0.38 -10.91
C TYR A 110 -6.69 0.47 -9.40
N THR A 111 -7.44 -0.50 -8.87
CA THR A 111 -7.81 -0.52 -7.46
C THR A 111 -7.30 -1.74 -6.73
N ILE A 112 -7.08 -1.54 -5.43
CA ILE A 112 -6.83 -2.59 -4.44
C ILE A 112 -7.74 -2.38 -3.23
N ILE A 113 -8.41 -3.45 -2.81
CA ILE A 113 -9.09 -3.55 -1.53
C ILE A 113 -8.29 -4.54 -0.69
N TYR A 114 -7.90 -4.12 0.51
CA TYR A 114 -7.23 -4.96 1.47
C TYR A 114 -8.09 -5.11 2.72
N ASN A 115 -8.38 -6.36 3.05
CA ASN A 115 -9.11 -6.74 4.25
C ASN A 115 -8.23 -7.64 5.12
N ILE A 116 -8.48 -7.59 6.42
CA ILE A 116 -8.09 -8.65 7.35
C ILE A 116 -9.32 -9.51 7.58
N VAL A 117 -9.14 -10.83 7.46
CA VAL A 117 -10.16 -11.84 7.75
C VAL A 117 -9.66 -12.72 8.88
N ASP A 118 -10.50 -13.05 9.84
CA ASP A 118 -10.16 -14.01 10.89
C ASP A 118 -10.80 -15.39 10.68
N SER A 119 -10.39 -16.35 11.50
CA SER A 119 -10.90 -17.73 11.49
C SER A 119 -12.40 -17.83 11.82
N ASP A 120 -12.99 -16.81 12.44
CA ASP A 120 -14.43 -16.75 12.75
C ASP A 120 -15.24 -16.15 11.59
N GLY A 121 -14.57 -15.76 10.50
CA GLY A 121 -15.17 -15.18 9.30
C GLY A 121 -15.44 -13.68 9.41
N VAL A 122 -14.95 -13.01 10.47
CA VAL A 122 -15.02 -11.55 10.58
C VAL A 122 -14.09 -10.94 9.55
N LYS A 123 -14.64 -10.07 8.70
CA LYS A 123 -13.89 -9.33 7.68
C LYS A 123 -13.89 -7.84 8.00
N VAL A 124 -12.70 -7.26 8.11
CA VAL A 124 -12.49 -5.82 8.30
C VAL A 124 -11.77 -5.25 7.10
N THR A 125 -12.39 -4.31 6.40
CA THR A 125 -11.73 -3.56 5.33
C THR A 125 -10.78 -2.53 5.93
N MET A 126 -9.49 -2.70 5.64
CA MET A 126 -8.44 -1.80 6.11
C MET A 126 -8.25 -0.65 5.14
N TYR A 127 -8.16 -0.97 3.84
CA TYR A 127 -7.98 0.02 2.78
C TYR A 127 -8.82 -0.33 1.54
N GLN A 128 -9.30 0.71 0.88
CA GLN A 128 -9.84 0.68 -0.47
C GLN A 128 -9.18 1.83 -1.22
N LEU A 129 -8.27 1.49 -2.13
CA LEU A 129 -7.40 2.45 -2.80
C LEU A 129 -7.61 2.39 -4.31
N SER A 130 -7.48 3.55 -4.93
CA SER A 130 -7.41 3.74 -6.38
C SER A 130 -6.01 4.16 -6.81
N LEU A 131 -5.80 4.28 -8.12
CA LEU A 131 -4.55 4.83 -8.64
C LEU A 131 -4.25 6.23 -8.10
N THR A 132 -5.27 7.04 -7.85
CA THR A 132 -5.10 8.39 -7.31
C THR A 132 -4.46 8.36 -5.93
N ASP A 133 -4.88 7.43 -5.06
CA ASP A 133 -4.27 7.23 -3.75
C ASP A 133 -2.82 6.76 -3.86
N ILE A 134 -2.56 5.84 -4.81
CA ILE A 134 -1.24 5.28 -5.06
C ILE A 134 -0.29 6.36 -5.59
N ALA A 135 -0.71 7.10 -6.61
CA ALA A 135 0.07 8.16 -7.23
C ALA A 135 0.34 9.31 -6.24
N PHE A 136 -0.57 9.60 -5.32
CA PHE A 136 -0.38 10.66 -4.33
C PHE A 136 0.84 10.44 -3.43
N VAL A 137 1.22 9.20 -3.15
CA VAL A 137 2.36 8.90 -2.27
C VAL A 137 3.70 8.80 -3.00
N PHE A 138 3.72 8.72 -4.34
CA PHE A 138 4.94 8.67 -5.14
C PHE A 138 5.37 10.06 -5.64
#